data_AF-A0A351LBK6-F1
#
_entry.id   AF-A0A351LBK6-F1
#
_cell.length_a   1.000
_cell.length_b   1.000
_cell.length_c   1.000
_cell.angle_alpha   90.00
_cell.angle_beta   90.00
_cell.angle_gamma   90.00
#
_symmetry.space_group_name_H-M   'P 1'
#
loop_
_entity.id
_entity.type
_entity.pdbx_description
1 polymer ?
#
loop_
_entity_poly.entity_id
_entity_poly.type
_entity_poly.pdbx_seq_one_letter_code
_entity_poly.pdbx_strand_id
1 'polypeptide(L)'
;MNTAERKSELPGTTSGVIRLKPQQFIHVLDNNTGVTRLEVGPQTITLRDHERLILRPEPMIIVPPRHYCLVANPVLRDEKNQPISDAHGQVRLRYGDEEIRFAQDPFPLYPGEELLGEVMRLDVVETNQALRLRAIRDFTETITVTVDGEIETQTINRLAGDEWLFEGPRTYIPRVEVEVVETVTAQVIKPNQALRLIARQSCTDRQGNRRRAGEEWLVREEGAYLPGVDESVVGTIKAYVLTERKALHLMAKRTFTDIFNRQRKAGDEWLVTFEDAEIHIPDVYEEVVREVEITTLGDREWCIVVNPIDDLGKPQLGMREVRQGRTSFFLHPGESLENGIQKVYVLGEQEALLLRAKEAFTEGEADNLIQHQPGDLWMISGPRDYIPRVELEVVEKRKTIPLDKNEGIYVRDIQTGELRLVSGPQAYMLSPYEELWEKVLTPVIEELLSQKGDPISERGQHHRGGVESSQRDKTRAVVFHVPQNAAVQIHDYKERSARTVFGPDLVMLGPDESFTVLSLSGEKPKRPNLIKSLALLLGPDFMTDVFTVETSDHA
;
A
#
# COMPACT_ATOMS: atom_id res chain seq x y z
N MET A 1 54.33 -16.26 20.91
CA MET A 1 54.38 -17.34 21.91
C MET A 1 55.33 -18.40 21.37
N ASN A 2 56.49 -18.56 21.99
CA ASN A 2 57.52 -19.51 21.61
C ASN A 2 57.13 -20.92 22.07
N THR A 3 56.86 -21.82 21.14
CA THR A 3 56.84 -23.27 21.38
C THR A 3 57.81 -23.94 20.42
N ALA A 4 59.10 -23.71 20.66
CA ALA A 4 60.15 -24.56 20.13
C ALA A 4 60.10 -25.88 20.91
N GLU A 5 59.36 -26.85 20.39
CA GLU A 5 59.45 -28.24 20.84
C GLU A 5 60.86 -28.76 20.54
N ARG A 6 61.68 -28.81 21.59
CA ARG A 6 62.93 -29.56 21.61
C ARG A 6 62.63 -31.03 21.29
N LYS A 7 62.79 -31.43 20.03
CA LYS A 7 62.96 -32.85 19.68
C LYS A 7 64.21 -33.36 20.40
N SER A 8 63.97 -34.28 21.33
CA SER A 8 64.93 -34.89 22.23
C SER A 8 66.16 -35.45 21.51
N GLU A 9 67.34 -34.92 21.82
CA GLU A 9 68.59 -35.62 21.60
C GLU A 9 68.66 -36.81 22.58
N LEU A 10 68.80 -38.02 22.04
CA LEU A 10 69.10 -39.23 22.82
C LEU A 10 70.31 -39.96 22.21
N PRO A 11 71.12 -40.63 23.06
CA PRO A 11 72.46 -41.10 22.70
C PRO A 11 72.47 -42.52 22.11
N GLY A 12 73.39 -42.74 21.18
CA GLY A 12 74.10 -44.02 20.96
C GLY A 12 73.30 -45.24 20.53
N THR A 13 73.12 -45.43 19.21
CA THR A 13 73.06 -46.79 18.62
C THR A 13 74.41 -47.10 17.98
N THR A 14 75.31 -47.65 18.78
CA THR A 14 76.61 -48.21 18.39
C THR A 14 76.43 -49.62 17.82
N SER A 15 75.97 -49.72 16.57
CA SER A 15 76.16 -50.88 15.64
C SER A 15 75.27 -50.63 14.41
N GLY A 16 75.67 -49.66 13.58
CA GLY A 16 74.76 -48.96 12.67
C GLY A 16 74.51 -49.64 11.33
N VAL A 17 74.14 -50.92 11.31
CA VAL A 17 73.61 -51.54 10.08
C VAL A 17 72.12 -51.20 9.97
N ILE A 18 71.76 -50.32 9.04
CA ILE A 18 70.37 -49.92 8.79
C ILE A 18 69.90 -50.61 7.52
N ARG A 19 68.93 -51.51 7.65
CA ARG A 19 68.26 -52.15 6.51
C ARG A 19 67.10 -51.28 6.06
N LEU A 20 67.25 -50.59 4.93
CA LEU A 20 66.17 -49.85 4.28
C LEU A 20 65.33 -50.80 3.43
N LYS A 21 64.03 -50.88 3.75
CA LYS A 21 63.06 -51.59 2.90
C LYS A 21 62.80 -50.78 1.61
N PRO A 22 62.19 -51.39 0.57
CA PRO A 22 61.69 -50.62 -0.57
C PRO A 22 60.79 -49.46 -0.10
N GLN A 23 60.87 -48.31 -0.79
CA GLN A 23 60.11 -47.09 -0.46
C GLN A 23 60.33 -46.55 0.96
N GLN A 24 61.50 -46.79 1.55
CA GLN A 24 61.95 -46.11 2.76
C GLN A 24 63.14 -45.22 2.48
N PHE A 25 63.27 -44.14 3.24
CA PHE A 25 64.42 -43.25 3.17
C PHE A 25 64.91 -42.84 4.56
N ILE A 26 66.17 -42.41 4.64
CA ILE A 26 66.80 -41.86 5.84
C ILE A 26 67.65 -40.64 5.49
N HIS A 27 67.99 -39.85 6.50
CA HIS A 27 68.95 -38.76 6.41
C HIS A 27 70.18 -39.08 7.25
N VAL A 28 71.36 -39.03 6.63
CA VAL A 28 72.64 -39.30 7.26
C VAL A 28 73.51 -38.05 7.19
N LEU A 29 73.97 -37.57 8.34
CA LEU A 29 74.91 -36.46 8.47
C LEU A 29 76.33 -36.99 8.51
N ASP A 30 77.19 -36.47 7.65
CA ASP A 30 78.63 -36.63 7.80
C ASP A 30 79.19 -35.50 8.67
N ASN A 31 79.73 -35.85 9.85
CA ASN A 31 80.27 -34.88 10.81
C ASN A 31 81.57 -34.21 10.33
N ASN A 32 82.29 -34.80 9.36
CA ASN A 32 83.52 -34.19 8.83
C ASN A 32 83.21 -33.07 7.85
N THR A 33 82.17 -33.25 7.03
CA THR A 33 81.77 -32.29 5.99
C THR A 33 80.59 -31.40 6.41
N GLY A 34 79.85 -31.80 7.46
CA GLY A 34 78.62 -31.12 7.89
C GLY A 34 77.43 -31.38 6.95
N VAL A 35 77.59 -32.24 5.95
CA VAL A 35 76.61 -32.44 4.88
C VAL A 35 75.64 -33.53 5.27
N THR A 36 74.34 -33.23 5.20
CA THR A 36 73.28 -34.23 5.34
C THR A 36 72.89 -34.73 3.96
N ARG A 37 72.96 -36.05 3.75
CA ARG A 37 72.55 -36.69 2.51
C ARG A 37 71.32 -37.57 2.70
N LEU A 38 70.59 -37.74 1.61
CA LEU A 38 69.44 -38.61 1.50
C LEU A 38 69.88 -40.00 1.04
N GLU A 39 69.43 -41.04 1.72
CA GLU A 39 69.63 -42.43 1.31
C GLU A 39 68.29 -43.13 1.12
N VAL A 40 68.12 -43.75 -0.04
CA VAL A 40 66.86 -44.38 -0.47
C VAL A 40 67.00 -45.90 -0.53
N GLY A 41 66.02 -46.65 -0.03
CA GLY A 41 65.97 -48.11 -0.14
C GLY A 41 65.54 -48.63 -1.52
N PRO A 42 65.74 -49.93 -1.83
CA PRO A 42 66.18 -50.99 -0.93
C PRO A 42 67.71 -51.13 -0.90
N GLN A 43 68.32 -50.84 0.25
CA GLN A 43 69.75 -51.06 0.48
C GLN A 43 70.03 -51.26 1.97
N THR A 44 71.16 -51.91 2.29
CA THR A 44 71.63 -52.05 3.67
C THR A 44 72.83 -51.13 3.84
N ILE A 45 72.67 -50.12 4.69
CA ILE A 45 73.67 -49.07 4.89
C ILE A 45 74.40 -49.35 6.19
N THR A 46 75.72 -49.29 6.14
CA THR A 46 76.60 -49.36 7.31
C THR A 46 77.08 -47.95 7.61
N LEU A 47 76.63 -47.37 8.72
CA LEU A 47 77.09 -46.04 9.15
C LEU A 47 78.57 -46.10 9.55
N ARG A 48 79.37 -45.20 8.98
CA ARG A 48 80.79 -45.05 9.33
C ARG A 48 80.96 -44.23 10.62
N ASP A 49 82.16 -44.26 11.21
CA ASP A 49 82.42 -43.57 12.49
C ASP A 49 82.17 -42.05 12.47
N HIS A 50 82.32 -41.41 11.30
CA HIS A 50 82.04 -39.98 11.11
C HIS A 50 80.59 -39.69 10.69
N GLU A 51 79.74 -40.70 10.55
CA GLU A 51 78.36 -40.55 10.08
C GLU A 51 77.36 -40.72 11.21
N ARG A 52 76.35 -39.83 11.24
CA ARG A 52 75.28 -39.84 12.24
C ARG A 52 73.93 -39.92 11.55
N LEU A 53 73.08 -40.82 12.01
CA LEU A 53 71.68 -40.88 11.58
C LEU A 53 70.91 -39.68 12.15
N ILE A 54 70.33 -38.85 11.29
CA ILE A 54 69.43 -37.76 11.68
C ILE A 54 67.98 -38.23 11.66
N LEU A 55 67.54 -38.79 10.52
CA LEU A 55 66.17 -39.25 10.33
C LEU A 55 66.11 -40.79 10.34
N ARG A 56 65.20 -41.36 11.13
CA ARG A 56 64.95 -42.81 11.15
C ARG A 56 64.31 -43.26 9.82
N PRO A 57 64.33 -44.57 9.48
CA PRO A 57 63.69 -45.05 8.26
C PRO A 57 62.20 -44.68 8.22
N GLU A 58 61.86 -43.72 7.36
CA GLU A 58 60.50 -43.25 7.13
C GLU A 58 60.00 -43.73 5.76
N PRO A 59 58.68 -44.01 5.62
CA PRO A 59 58.11 -44.34 4.33
C PRO A 59 58.15 -43.12 3.40
N MET A 60 58.41 -43.37 2.11
CA MET A 60 58.25 -42.35 1.07
C MET A 60 56.82 -41.85 1.03
N ILE A 61 56.67 -40.61 0.57
CA ILE A 61 55.36 -40.01 0.37
C ILE A 61 54.75 -40.60 -0.89
N ILE A 62 53.56 -41.16 -0.75
CA ILE A 62 52.77 -41.71 -1.85
C ILE A 62 51.63 -40.75 -2.10
N VAL A 63 51.59 -40.14 -3.28
CA VAL A 63 50.48 -39.28 -3.72
C VAL A 63 49.63 -40.07 -4.71
N PRO A 64 48.43 -40.54 -4.33
CA PRO A 64 47.55 -41.28 -5.23
C PRO A 64 47.06 -40.40 -6.40
N PRO A 65 46.53 -41.01 -7.48
CA PRO A 65 45.82 -40.28 -8.52
C PRO A 65 44.74 -39.35 -7.95
N ARG A 66 44.60 -38.14 -8.53
CA ARG A 66 43.67 -37.08 -8.09
C ARG A 66 43.90 -36.55 -6.67
N HIS A 67 45.11 -36.71 -6.15
CA HIS A 67 45.55 -36.11 -4.90
C HIS A 67 46.78 -35.24 -5.12
N TYR A 68 47.09 -34.40 -4.13
CA TYR A 68 48.27 -33.57 -4.09
C TYR A 68 48.77 -33.43 -2.65
N CYS A 69 50.02 -33.03 -2.48
CA CYS A 69 50.56 -32.62 -1.18
C CYS A 69 51.40 -31.36 -1.31
N LEU A 70 51.51 -30.60 -0.23
CA LEU A 70 52.32 -29.39 -0.14
C LEU A 70 53.66 -29.72 0.53
N VAL A 71 54.77 -29.32 -0.10
CA VAL A 71 56.12 -29.48 0.45
C VAL A 71 56.72 -28.10 0.68
N ALA A 72 57.08 -27.80 1.93
CA ALA A 72 57.82 -26.61 2.31
C ALA A 72 59.31 -26.79 2.00
N ASN A 73 59.95 -25.68 1.62
CA ASN A 73 61.38 -25.60 1.29
C ASN A 73 61.79 -26.60 0.20
N PRO A 74 61.11 -26.63 -0.96
CA PRO A 74 61.33 -27.64 -1.98
C PRO A 74 62.75 -27.59 -2.54
N VAL A 75 63.26 -28.76 -2.94
CA VAL A 75 64.56 -28.87 -3.61
C VAL A 75 64.63 -28.07 -4.90
N LEU A 76 65.76 -27.41 -5.11
CA LEU A 76 66.06 -26.70 -6.35
C LEU A 76 66.48 -27.71 -7.41
N ARG A 77 65.75 -27.76 -8.53
CA ARG A 77 65.97 -28.72 -9.61
C ARG A 77 66.54 -28.06 -10.86
N ASP A 78 67.31 -28.80 -11.64
CA ASP A 78 67.81 -28.39 -12.95
C ASP A 78 66.76 -28.61 -14.07
N GLU A 79 67.10 -28.25 -15.32
CA GLU A 79 66.22 -28.44 -16.49
C GLU A 79 65.86 -29.91 -16.76
N LYS A 80 66.57 -30.87 -16.13
CA LYS A 80 66.34 -32.31 -16.22
C LYS A 80 65.61 -32.85 -14.99
N ASN A 81 65.06 -31.97 -14.14
CA ASN A 81 64.36 -32.30 -12.89
C ASN A 81 65.24 -33.01 -11.84
N GLN A 82 66.57 -32.88 -11.90
CA GLN A 82 67.51 -33.43 -10.92
C GLN A 82 67.86 -32.40 -9.84
N PRO A 83 68.08 -32.82 -8.57
CA PRO A 83 68.40 -31.91 -7.47
C PRO A 83 69.78 -31.27 -7.65
N ILE A 84 69.83 -29.94 -7.56
CA ILE A 84 71.09 -29.19 -7.62
C ILE A 84 71.77 -29.23 -6.26
N SER A 85 73.01 -29.72 -6.24
CA SER A 85 73.85 -29.77 -5.04
C SER A 85 74.87 -28.64 -5.04
N ASP A 86 75.24 -28.15 -3.86
CA ASP A 86 76.30 -27.17 -3.66
C ASP A 86 77.70 -27.80 -3.85
N ALA A 87 78.77 -27.00 -3.83
CA ALA A 87 80.16 -27.45 -3.99
C ALA A 87 80.59 -28.53 -2.98
N HIS A 88 79.90 -28.62 -1.84
CA HIS A 88 80.13 -29.59 -0.79
C HIS A 88 79.19 -30.83 -0.87
N GLY A 89 78.31 -30.91 -1.86
CA GLY A 89 77.37 -32.03 -2.05
C GLY A 89 76.06 -31.92 -1.25
N GLN A 90 75.80 -30.78 -0.60
CA GLN A 90 74.54 -30.51 0.06
C GLN A 90 73.48 -30.05 -0.95
N VAL A 91 72.29 -30.64 -0.89
CA VAL A 91 71.17 -30.30 -1.77
C VAL A 91 70.67 -28.88 -1.48
N ARG A 92 70.51 -28.06 -2.51
CA ARG A 92 69.99 -26.69 -2.37
C ARG A 92 68.47 -26.68 -2.32
N LEU A 93 67.90 -25.95 -1.37
CA LEU A 93 66.46 -25.79 -1.20
C LEU A 93 66.03 -24.36 -1.51
N ARG A 94 64.79 -24.19 -1.95
CA ARG A 94 64.12 -22.89 -2.02
C ARG A 94 63.49 -22.57 -0.68
N TYR A 95 64.29 -22.04 0.25
CA TYR A 95 63.82 -21.69 1.59
C TYR A 95 62.69 -20.63 1.55
N GLY A 96 61.60 -20.89 2.28
CA GLY A 96 60.45 -20.01 2.35
C GLY A 96 59.51 -20.08 1.14
N ASP A 97 59.73 -21.02 0.22
CA ASP A 97 58.82 -21.31 -0.89
C ASP A 97 58.12 -22.65 -0.65
N GLU A 98 57.04 -22.87 -1.40
CA GLU A 98 56.23 -24.08 -1.32
C GLU A 98 56.14 -24.74 -2.69
N GLU A 99 56.00 -26.06 -2.72
CA GLU A 99 55.80 -26.83 -3.95
C GLU A 99 54.61 -27.77 -3.78
N ILE A 100 53.70 -27.74 -4.74
CA ILE A 100 52.61 -28.71 -4.85
C ILE A 100 53.11 -29.90 -5.67
N ARG A 101 53.08 -31.09 -5.09
CA ARG A 101 53.38 -32.35 -5.78
C ARG A 101 52.10 -33.13 -6.04
N PHE A 102 51.85 -33.44 -7.31
CA PHE A 102 50.71 -34.25 -7.76
C PHE A 102 51.06 -35.75 -7.76
N ALA A 103 50.15 -36.57 -8.29
CA ALA A 103 50.37 -38.00 -8.46
C ALA A 103 51.63 -38.30 -9.27
N GLN A 104 52.61 -38.92 -8.62
CA GLN A 104 53.89 -39.33 -9.18
C GLN A 104 54.40 -40.56 -8.44
N ASP A 105 55.53 -41.10 -8.89
CA ASP A 105 56.19 -42.22 -8.21
C ASP A 105 56.53 -41.84 -6.75
N PRO A 106 56.45 -42.79 -5.79
CA PRO A 106 56.75 -42.53 -4.39
C PRO A 106 58.10 -41.83 -4.24
N PHE A 107 58.10 -40.69 -3.55
CA PHE A 107 59.29 -39.84 -3.44
C PHE A 107 59.69 -39.64 -1.98
N PRO A 108 61.00 -39.58 -1.70
CA PRO A 108 61.52 -39.19 -0.40
C PRO A 108 61.49 -37.67 -0.21
N LEU A 109 61.54 -37.22 1.04
CA LEU A 109 61.83 -35.82 1.37
C LEU A 109 63.34 -35.61 1.47
N TYR A 110 63.86 -34.56 0.83
CA TYR A 110 65.26 -34.18 0.99
C TYR A 110 65.51 -33.56 2.38
N PRO A 111 66.75 -33.57 2.89
CA PRO A 111 67.08 -32.93 4.16
C PRO A 111 66.69 -31.44 4.15
N GLY A 112 65.72 -31.06 4.99
CA GLY A 112 65.18 -29.71 5.10
C GLY A 112 63.85 -29.47 4.35
N GLU A 113 63.42 -30.40 3.50
CA GLU A 113 62.03 -30.42 3.00
C GLU A 113 61.09 -30.90 4.11
N GLU A 114 59.93 -30.27 4.24
CA GLU A 114 58.91 -30.66 5.20
C GLU A 114 57.57 -30.84 4.49
N LEU A 115 56.86 -31.93 4.79
CA LEU A 115 55.51 -32.14 4.30
C LEU A 115 54.54 -31.26 5.10
N LEU A 116 53.88 -30.33 4.42
CA LEU A 116 52.85 -29.49 5.01
C LEU A 116 51.51 -30.21 4.96
N GLY A 117 51.04 -30.69 6.11
CA GLY A 117 49.77 -31.38 6.26
C GLY A 117 49.77 -32.81 5.74
N GLU A 118 48.58 -33.32 5.40
CA GLU A 118 48.37 -34.65 4.83
C GLU A 118 48.20 -34.58 3.31
N VAL A 119 48.21 -35.74 2.64
CA VAL A 119 47.90 -35.84 1.21
C VAL A 119 46.42 -35.50 0.99
N MET A 120 46.15 -34.41 0.27
CA MET A 120 44.81 -33.87 0.04
C MET A 120 44.25 -34.33 -1.32
N ARG A 121 42.93 -34.45 -1.41
CA ARG A 121 42.24 -34.73 -2.68
C ARG A 121 42.11 -33.45 -3.49
N LEU A 122 42.22 -33.53 -4.81
CA LEU A 122 41.92 -32.39 -5.69
C LEU A 122 40.43 -32.03 -5.60
N ASP A 123 40.15 -30.74 -5.49
CA ASP A 123 38.79 -30.23 -5.39
C ASP A 123 38.06 -30.37 -6.73
N VAL A 124 36.96 -31.12 -6.70
CA VAL A 124 36.08 -31.28 -7.86
C VAL A 124 34.95 -30.27 -7.71
N VAL A 125 34.92 -29.28 -8.59
CA VAL A 125 33.87 -28.26 -8.61
C VAL A 125 32.71 -28.79 -9.43
N GLU A 126 31.53 -28.90 -8.81
CA GLU A 126 30.33 -29.42 -9.45
C GLU A 126 29.69 -28.41 -10.42
N THR A 127 28.69 -28.85 -11.19
CA THR A 127 27.87 -27.92 -11.99
C THR A 127 27.13 -26.95 -11.07
N ASN A 128 27.00 -25.69 -11.47
CA ASN A 128 26.40 -24.61 -10.68
C ASN A 128 27.18 -24.25 -9.40
N GLN A 129 28.46 -24.60 -9.34
CA GLN A 129 29.37 -24.17 -8.28
C GLN A 129 30.62 -23.53 -8.89
N ALA A 130 31.24 -22.65 -8.13
CA ALA A 130 32.55 -22.10 -8.43
C ALA A 130 33.39 -21.96 -7.17
N LEU A 131 34.71 -22.01 -7.34
CA LEU A 131 35.64 -21.60 -6.29
C LEU A 131 36.00 -20.14 -6.50
N ARG A 132 35.85 -19.32 -5.47
CA ARG A 132 36.42 -17.97 -5.43
C ARG A 132 37.89 -18.09 -5.09
N LEU A 133 38.73 -17.73 -6.04
CA LEU A 133 40.17 -17.77 -5.94
C LEU A 133 40.72 -16.37 -5.71
N ARG A 134 41.79 -16.26 -4.92
CA ARG A 134 42.53 -15.02 -4.68
C ARG A 134 44.01 -15.24 -4.93
N ALA A 135 44.65 -14.34 -5.68
CA ALA A 135 46.10 -14.36 -5.84
C ALA A 135 46.80 -13.83 -4.57
N ILE A 136 47.75 -14.59 -4.02
CA ILE A 136 48.59 -14.17 -2.89
C ILE A 136 49.84 -13.41 -3.40
N ARG A 137 50.35 -13.79 -4.57
CA ARG A 137 51.53 -13.19 -5.22
C ARG A 137 51.29 -12.99 -6.71
N ASP A 138 52.06 -12.08 -7.32
CA ASP A 138 51.96 -11.80 -8.76
C ASP A 138 52.40 -13.01 -9.57
N PHE A 139 51.59 -13.42 -10.55
CA PHE A 139 51.95 -14.52 -11.46
C PHE A 139 51.24 -14.42 -12.79
N THR A 140 51.86 -15.01 -13.81
CA THR A 140 51.27 -15.12 -15.14
C THR A 140 50.60 -16.47 -15.31
N GLU A 141 49.32 -16.45 -15.69
CA GLU A 141 48.55 -17.63 -16.02
C GLU A 141 48.23 -17.66 -17.51
N THR A 142 48.54 -18.77 -18.18
CA THR A 142 48.07 -19.02 -19.54
C THR A 142 46.74 -19.77 -19.46
N ILE A 143 45.64 -19.10 -19.80
CA ILE A 143 44.30 -19.67 -19.86
C ILE A 143 43.97 -19.96 -21.32
N THR A 144 43.51 -21.18 -21.61
CA THR A 144 42.90 -21.53 -22.89
C THR A 144 41.45 -21.09 -22.88
N VAL A 145 41.13 -20.02 -23.61
CA VAL A 145 39.75 -19.53 -23.78
C VAL A 145 39.26 -20.02 -25.14
N THR A 146 38.11 -20.68 -25.15
CA THR A 146 37.47 -21.08 -26.41
C THR A 146 36.54 -19.97 -26.84
N VAL A 147 36.92 -19.21 -27.86
CA VAL A 147 36.10 -18.15 -28.46
C VAL A 147 35.66 -18.65 -29.84
N ASP A 148 34.36 -18.69 -30.12
CA ASP A 148 33.79 -19.10 -31.42
C ASP A 148 34.27 -20.47 -31.97
N GLY A 149 34.61 -21.41 -31.08
CA GLY A 149 35.06 -22.75 -31.44
C GLY A 149 36.56 -22.88 -31.72
N GLU A 150 37.32 -21.78 -31.64
CA GLU A 150 38.78 -21.76 -31.71
C GLU A 150 39.39 -21.66 -30.31
N ILE A 151 40.45 -22.45 -30.04
CA ILE A 151 41.14 -22.47 -28.76
C ILE A 151 42.24 -21.40 -28.80
N GLU A 152 41.97 -20.24 -28.20
CA GLU A 152 42.96 -19.20 -28.02
C GLU A 152 43.66 -19.34 -26.66
N THR A 153 44.98 -19.16 -26.63
CA THR A 153 45.76 -19.12 -25.38
C THR A 153 45.97 -17.67 -25.00
N GLN A 154 45.25 -17.21 -23.98
CA GLN A 154 45.42 -15.87 -23.42
C GLN A 154 46.32 -15.95 -22.20
N THR A 155 47.37 -15.14 -22.18
CA THR A 155 48.23 -15.01 -20.99
C THR A 155 47.72 -13.84 -20.17
N ILE A 156 47.21 -14.14 -18.98
CA ILE A 156 46.69 -13.18 -18.02
C ILE A 156 47.75 -12.96 -16.94
N ASN A 157 48.09 -11.71 -16.69
CA ASN A 157 48.94 -11.34 -15.56
C ASN A 157 48.03 -11.07 -14.35
N ARG A 158 48.12 -11.91 -13.32
CA ARG A 158 47.37 -11.77 -12.06
C ARG A 158 48.24 -11.03 -11.06
N LEU A 159 47.71 -9.96 -10.49
CA LEU A 159 48.35 -9.21 -9.41
C LEU A 159 47.93 -9.77 -8.05
N ALA A 160 48.78 -9.60 -7.05
CA ALA A 160 48.46 -9.95 -5.67
C ALA A 160 47.18 -9.23 -5.21
N GLY A 161 46.23 -10.01 -4.69
CA GLY A 161 44.90 -9.54 -4.28
C GLY A 161 43.82 -9.68 -5.35
N ASP A 162 44.15 -9.99 -6.61
CA ASP A 162 43.15 -10.23 -7.65
C ASP A 162 42.27 -11.44 -7.28
N GLU A 163 40.97 -11.29 -7.48
CA GLU A 163 39.99 -12.35 -7.22
C GLU A 163 39.27 -12.75 -8.52
N TRP A 164 39.04 -14.05 -8.72
CA TRP A 164 38.29 -14.59 -9.85
C TRP A 164 37.54 -15.87 -9.48
N LEU A 165 36.61 -16.29 -10.33
CA LEU A 165 35.89 -17.56 -10.16
C LEU A 165 36.52 -18.64 -11.02
N PHE A 166 36.65 -19.83 -10.44
CA PHE A 166 36.89 -21.07 -11.17
C PHE A 166 35.57 -21.85 -11.26
N GLU A 167 34.92 -21.76 -12.43
CA GLU A 167 33.60 -22.32 -12.66
C GLU A 167 33.64 -23.82 -13.00
N GLY A 168 32.75 -24.60 -12.38
CA GLY A 168 32.57 -26.02 -12.67
C GLY A 168 31.77 -26.30 -13.96
N PRO A 169 31.72 -27.55 -14.44
CA PRO A 169 32.27 -28.75 -13.82
C PRO A 169 33.72 -29.03 -14.23
N ARG A 170 34.68 -28.77 -13.35
CA ARG A 170 36.12 -29.00 -13.59
C ARG A 170 36.82 -29.35 -12.28
N THR A 171 37.91 -30.10 -12.35
CA THR A 171 38.79 -30.33 -11.20
C THR A 171 39.76 -29.16 -11.07
N TYR A 172 39.75 -28.51 -9.92
CA TYR A 172 40.68 -27.43 -9.62
C TYR A 172 42.07 -28.01 -9.36
N ILE A 173 43.06 -27.46 -10.07
CA ILE A 173 44.47 -27.81 -9.88
C ILE A 173 45.07 -26.67 -9.04
N PRO A 174 45.37 -26.91 -7.75
CA PRO A 174 45.85 -25.88 -6.86
C PRO A 174 47.21 -25.36 -7.30
N ARG A 175 47.45 -24.08 -7.02
CA ARG A 175 48.71 -23.37 -7.27
C ARG A 175 49.16 -22.72 -5.99
N VAL A 176 50.46 -22.65 -5.77
CA VAL A 176 51.05 -22.02 -4.57
C VAL A 176 50.84 -20.50 -4.55
N GLU A 177 50.62 -19.89 -5.72
CA GLU A 177 50.28 -18.47 -5.85
C GLU A 177 48.83 -18.14 -5.47
N VAL A 178 47.95 -19.14 -5.35
CA VAL A 178 46.49 -18.95 -5.33
C VAL A 178 45.87 -19.57 -4.10
N GLU A 179 45.04 -18.79 -3.41
CA GLU A 179 44.26 -19.21 -2.27
C GLU A 179 42.81 -19.47 -2.67
N VAL A 180 42.21 -20.55 -2.17
CA VAL A 180 40.75 -20.78 -2.28
C VAL A 180 40.08 -20.07 -1.11
N VAL A 181 39.32 -19.01 -1.41
CA VAL A 181 38.63 -18.18 -0.40
C VAL A 181 37.33 -18.84 0.04
N GLU A 182 36.46 -19.19 -0.90
CA GLU A 182 35.16 -19.79 -0.63
C GLU A 182 34.60 -20.57 -1.83
N THR A 183 33.67 -21.48 -1.56
CA THR A 183 32.88 -22.14 -2.60
C THR A 183 31.56 -21.39 -2.79
N VAL A 184 31.36 -20.83 -3.97
CA VAL A 184 30.14 -20.10 -4.36
C VAL A 184 29.19 -21.06 -5.07
N THR A 185 27.96 -21.15 -4.57
CA THR A 185 26.89 -21.93 -5.20
C THR A 185 25.95 -21.01 -5.96
N ALA A 186 25.47 -21.44 -7.12
CA ALA A 186 24.47 -20.70 -7.86
C ALA A 186 23.14 -20.61 -7.10
N GLN A 187 22.49 -19.44 -7.19
CA GLN A 187 21.17 -19.19 -6.64
C GLN A 187 20.10 -19.56 -7.66
N VAL A 188 19.12 -20.36 -7.25
CA VAL A 188 18.04 -20.81 -8.14
C VAL A 188 16.93 -19.77 -8.16
N ILE A 189 16.73 -19.15 -9.32
CA ILE A 189 15.64 -18.21 -9.60
C ILE A 189 14.46 -19.02 -10.14
N LYS A 190 13.36 -19.04 -9.38
CA LYS A 190 12.10 -19.69 -9.77
C LYS A 190 11.29 -18.78 -10.71
N PRO A 191 10.28 -19.33 -11.41
CA PRO A 191 9.31 -18.51 -12.12
C PRO A 191 8.67 -17.45 -11.20
N ASN A 192 8.40 -16.27 -11.74
CA ASN A 192 7.85 -15.11 -11.01
C ASN A 192 8.73 -14.63 -9.85
N GLN A 193 10.05 -14.85 -9.93
CA GLN A 193 11.03 -14.31 -9.00
C GLN A 193 12.16 -13.64 -9.75
N ALA A 194 12.82 -12.70 -9.10
CA ALA A 194 14.06 -12.10 -9.57
C ALA A 194 15.10 -12.09 -8.45
N LEU A 195 16.37 -12.21 -8.81
CA LEU A 195 17.49 -12.10 -7.88
C LEU A 195 17.98 -10.65 -7.85
N ARG A 196 17.98 -10.03 -6.67
CA ARG A 196 18.57 -8.71 -6.46
C ARG A 196 20.05 -8.84 -6.12
N LEU A 197 20.87 -8.17 -6.91
CA LEU A 197 22.32 -8.12 -6.76
C LEU A 197 22.75 -6.69 -6.45
N ILE A 198 23.90 -6.57 -5.78
CA ILE A 198 24.61 -5.32 -5.58
C ILE A 198 26.08 -5.51 -5.97
N ALA A 199 26.63 -4.54 -6.71
CA ALA A 199 28.03 -4.54 -7.10
C ALA A 199 28.92 -4.10 -5.93
N ARG A 200 29.87 -4.96 -5.52
CA ARG A 200 30.90 -4.62 -4.52
C ARG A 200 31.93 -3.65 -5.09
N GLN A 201 32.30 -3.84 -6.35
CA GLN A 201 33.21 -2.99 -7.11
C GLN A 201 32.63 -2.73 -8.50
N SER A 202 33.24 -1.80 -9.26
CA SER A 202 32.83 -1.58 -10.65
C SER A 202 33.15 -2.81 -11.49
N CYS A 203 32.12 -3.52 -11.95
CA CYS A 203 32.25 -4.75 -12.71
C CYS A 203 31.35 -4.73 -13.95
N THR A 204 31.51 -5.72 -14.81
CA THR A 204 30.56 -5.98 -15.89
C THR A 204 29.71 -7.17 -15.47
N ASP A 205 28.39 -7.02 -15.49
CA ASP A 205 27.49 -8.12 -15.15
C ASP A 205 27.54 -9.24 -16.22
N ARG A 206 26.95 -10.39 -15.91
CA ARG A 206 26.88 -11.52 -16.85
C ARG A 206 26.09 -11.22 -18.15
N GLN A 207 25.27 -10.18 -18.17
CA GLN A 207 24.51 -9.74 -19.34
C GLN A 207 25.30 -8.72 -20.19
N GLY A 208 26.53 -8.37 -19.79
CA GLY A 208 27.41 -7.45 -20.52
C GLY A 208 27.24 -5.96 -20.16
N ASN A 209 26.40 -5.63 -19.17
CA ASN A 209 26.20 -4.25 -18.74
C ASN A 209 27.25 -3.85 -17.70
N ARG A 210 27.78 -2.63 -17.84
CA ARG A 210 28.73 -2.06 -16.87
C ARG A 210 27.99 -1.57 -15.62
N ARG A 211 28.40 -2.07 -14.46
CA ARG A 211 27.86 -1.72 -13.15
C ARG A 211 28.86 -0.89 -12.36
N ARG A 212 28.37 0.12 -11.64
CA ARG A 212 29.20 0.92 -10.72
C ARG A 212 29.23 0.27 -9.34
N ALA A 213 30.26 0.56 -8.56
CA ALA A 213 30.32 0.12 -7.17
C ALA A 213 29.11 0.64 -6.39
N GLY A 214 28.44 -0.26 -5.66
CA GLY A 214 27.21 0.00 -4.91
C GLY A 214 25.93 0.06 -5.76
N GLU A 215 26.01 -0.13 -7.09
CA GLU A 215 24.83 -0.21 -7.95
C GLU A 215 24.07 -1.52 -7.68
N GLU A 216 22.74 -1.43 -7.68
CA GLU A 216 21.85 -2.57 -7.50
C GLU A 216 21.05 -2.82 -8.78
N TRP A 217 20.82 -4.10 -9.11
CA TRP A 217 19.99 -4.50 -10.25
C TRP A 217 19.31 -5.85 -9.99
N LEU A 218 18.36 -6.20 -10.87
CA LEU A 218 17.64 -7.47 -10.83
C LEU A 218 18.04 -8.38 -11.98
N VAL A 219 18.21 -9.66 -11.68
CA VAL A 219 18.31 -10.74 -12.67
C VAL A 219 16.97 -11.47 -12.70
N ARG A 220 16.33 -11.49 -13.87
CA ARG A 220 14.97 -12.05 -14.07
C ARG A 220 14.98 -13.39 -14.82
N GLU A 221 16.13 -13.81 -15.35
CA GLU A 221 16.27 -15.07 -16.08
C GLU A 221 16.04 -16.26 -15.15
N GLU A 222 15.14 -17.15 -15.54
CA GLU A 222 14.85 -18.36 -14.77
C GLU A 222 16.02 -19.34 -14.85
N GLY A 223 16.36 -19.95 -13.72
CA GLY A 223 17.42 -20.95 -13.65
C GLY A 223 18.43 -20.68 -12.53
N ALA A 224 19.57 -21.36 -12.61
CA ALA A 224 20.64 -21.22 -11.65
C ALA A 224 21.55 -20.04 -12.05
N TYR A 225 21.51 -18.97 -11.27
CA TYR A 225 22.39 -17.81 -11.46
C TYR A 225 23.59 -17.92 -10.54
N LEU A 226 24.80 -18.04 -11.12
CA LEU A 226 26.04 -18.04 -10.37
C LEU A 226 26.58 -16.60 -10.26
N PRO A 227 26.60 -16.00 -9.05
CA PRO A 227 27.08 -14.63 -8.87
C PRO A 227 28.56 -14.51 -9.19
N GLY A 228 28.96 -13.43 -9.85
CA GLY A 228 30.36 -13.03 -10.07
C GLY A 228 31.09 -12.67 -8.77
N VAL A 229 32.42 -12.50 -8.84
CA VAL A 229 33.26 -12.12 -7.68
C VAL A 229 32.83 -10.80 -7.03
N ASP A 230 32.51 -9.84 -7.89
CA ASP A 230 32.12 -8.49 -7.50
C ASP A 230 30.61 -8.34 -7.32
N GLU A 231 29.84 -9.41 -7.54
CA GLU A 231 28.39 -9.42 -7.38
C GLU A 231 28.04 -10.00 -6.01
N SER A 232 27.30 -9.23 -5.21
CA SER A 232 26.79 -9.71 -3.93
C SER A 232 25.29 -9.92 -4.02
N VAL A 233 24.84 -11.11 -3.62
CA VAL A 233 23.41 -11.43 -3.57
C VAL A 233 22.78 -10.73 -2.37
N VAL A 234 21.77 -9.89 -2.63
CA VAL A 234 20.98 -9.23 -1.58
C VAL A 234 19.80 -10.10 -1.18
N GLY A 235 19.10 -10.68 -2.16
CA GLY A 235 17.96 -11.58 -1.92
C GLY A 235 17.08 -11.78 -3.15
N THR A 236 16.05 -12.61 -3.02
CA THR A 236 15.06 -12.87 -4.07
C THR A 236 13.82 -12.01 -3.89
N ILE A 237 13.39 -11.33 -4.94
CA ILE A 237 12.14 -10.55 -5.00
C ILE A 237 11.07 -11.41 -5.66
N LYS A 238 9.87 -11.45 -5.07
CA LYS A 238 8.71 -12.14 -5.65
C LYS A 238 7.91 -11.15 -6.50
N ALA A 239 7.34 -11.65 -7.58
CA ALA A 239 6.42 -10.87 -8.38
C ALA A 239 5.06 -10.69 -7.69
N TYR A 240 4.41 -9.58 -7.99
CA TYR A 240 3.01 -9.33 -7.68
C TYR A 240 2.15 -9.79 -8.86
N VAL A 241 1.12 -10.58 -8.56
CA VAL A 241 0.15 -11.03 -9.56
C VAL A 241 -0.96 -10.00 -9.63
N LEU A 242 -1.08 -9.34 -10.77
CA LEU A 242 -2.10 -8.34 -11.04
C LEU A 242 -3.33 -9.03 -11.63
N THR A 243 -4.50 -8.45 -11.39
CA THR A 243 -5.77 -8.94 -11.94
C THR A 243 -6.59 -7.74 -12.40
N GLU A 244 -7.67 -7.98 -13.14
CA GLU A 244 -8.63 -6.91 -13.49
C GLU A 244 -9.17 -6.16 -12.25
N ARG A 245 -9.07 -6.75 -11.05
CA ARG A 245 -9.53 -6.14 -9.79
C ARG A 245 -8.42 -5.55 -8.92
N LYS A 246 -7.16 -5.78 -9.28
CA LYS A 246 -5.99 -5.39 -8.48
C LYS A 246 -4.95 -4.72 -9.34
N ALA A 247 -4.60 -3.49 -8.98
CA ALA A 247 -3.48 -2.75 -9.52
C ALA A 247 -2.40 -2.56 -8.45
N LEU A 248 -1.17 -2.29 -8.87
CA LEU A 248 -0.04 -2.03 -7.99
C LEU A 248 0.34 -0.56 -8.04
N HIS A 249 0.36 0.10 -6.88
CA HIS A 249 0.79 1.49 -6.74
C HIS A 249 2.28 1.54 -6.43
N LEU A 250 3.03 2.11 -7.36
CA LEU A 250 4.48 2.26 -7.30
C LEU A 250 4.88 3.73 -7.19
N MET A 251 6.04 3.95 -6.56
CA MET A 251 6.72 5.24 -6.47
C MET A 251 8.18 5.09 -6.91
N ALA A 252 8.70 6.02 -7.70
CA ALA A 252 10.09 6.02 -8.12
C ALA A 252 11.01 6.59 -7.04
N LYS A 253 11.99 5.81 -6.56
CA LYS A 253 13.03 6.29 -5.62
C LYS A 253 14.04 7.24 -6.28
N ARG A 254 14.30 7.04 -7.57
CA ARG A 254 15.27 7.82 -8.37
C ARG A 254 14.72 7.99 -9.78
N THR A 255 15.32 8.87 -10.57
CA THR A 255 14.97 8.97 -11.99
C THR A 255 15.54 7.79 -12.75
N PHE A 256 14.68 7.00 -13.39
CA PHE A 256 15.07 5.83 -14.19
C PHE A 256 14.05 5.59 -15.31
N THR A 257 14.34 4.62 -16.18
CA THR A 257 13.41 4.15 -17.20
C THR A 257 12.85 2.81 -16.75
N ASP A 258 11.53 2.69 -16.69
CA ASP A 258 10.86 1.45 -16.28
C ASP A 258 10.95 0.35 -17.34
N ILE A 259 10.50 -0.86 -16.99
CA ILE A 259 10.48 -2.01 -17.92
C ILE A 259 9.56 -1.77 -19.14
N PHE A 260 8.60 -0.84 -19.02
CA PHE A 260 7.69 -0.45 -20.09
C PHE A 260 8.27 0.67 -20.97
N ASN A 261 9.57 1.00 -20.82
CA ASN A 261 10.27 2.07 -21.51
C ASN A 261 9.69 3.49 -21.27
N ARG A 262 9.01 3.71 -20.14
CA ARG A 262 8.53 5.03 -19.73
C ARG A 262 9.53 5.65 -18.75
N GLN A 263 9.85 6.92 -18.97
CA GLN A 263 10.77 7.65 -18.08
C GLN A 263 10.03 8.09 -16.81
N ARG A 264 10.53 7.68 -15.65
CA ARG A 264 10.01 8.05 -14.32
C ARG A 264 11.00 8.96 -13.62
N LYS A 265 10.54 10.08 -13.08
CA LYS A 265 11.35 10.98 -12.25
C LYS A 265 11.26 10.55 -10.79
N ALA A 266 12.27 10.91 -10.00
CA ALA A 266 12.25 10.65 -8.56
C ALA A 266 11.01 11.28 -7.90
N GLY A 267 10.27 10.47 -7.14
CA GLY A 267 9.02 10.85 -6.49
C GLY A 267 7.77 10.72 -7.36
N ASP A 268 7.90 10.39 -8.65
CA ASP A 268 6.72 10.11 -9.47
C ASP A 268 6.01 8.85 -8.97
N GLU A 269 4.69 8.88 -8.92
CA GLU A 269 3.83 7.76 -8.54
C GLU A 269 2.98 7.33 -9.74
N TRP A 270 2.79 6.02 -9.91
CA TRP A 270 1.93 5.46 -10.96
C TRP A 270 1.29 4.14 -10.53
N LEU A 271 0.31 3.69 -11.32
CA LEU A 271 -0.27 2.37 -11.21
C LEU A 271 0.26 1.47 -12.32
N VAL A 272 0.51 0.21 -11.97
CA VAL A 272 0.65 -0.89 -12.93
C VAL A 272 -0.62 -1.70 -12.86
N THR A 273 -1.32 -1.81 -13.98
CA THR A 273 -2.58 -2.57 -14.10
C THR A 273 -2.34 -3.87 -14.87
N PHE A 274 -3.38 -4.71 -14.92
CA PHE A 274 -3.37 -5.93 -15.70
C PHE A 274 -3.17 -5.68 -17.22
N GLU A 275 -3.49 -4.49 -17.72
CA GLU A 275 -3.27 -4.12 -19.13
C GLU A 275 -1.79 -3.93 -19.47
N ASP A 276 -0.99 -3.46 -18.52
CA ASP A 276 0.46 -3.31 -18.72
C ASP A 276 1.19 -4.66 -18.55
N ALA A 277 0.87 -5.41 -17.49
CA ALA A 277 1.43 -6.75 -17.25
C ALA A 277 0.54 -7.59 -16.32
N GLU A 278 0.45 -8.90 -16.57
CA GLU A 278 -0.22 -9.83 -15.64
C GLU A 278 0.55 -9.99 -14.32
N ILE A 279 1.87 -9.89 -14.40
CA ILE A 279 2.80 -10.13 -13.31
C ILE A 279 3.84 -9.02 -13.32
N HIS A 280 3.97 -8.28 -12.22
CA HIS A 280 4.97 -7.22 -12.09
C HIS A 280 5.97 -7.55 -10.98
N ILE A 281 7.25 -7.57 -11.33
CA ILE A 281 8.34 -7.64 -10.35
C ILE A 281 8.82 -6.21 -10.14
N PRO A 282 8.66 -5.62 -8.93
CA PRO A 282 9.13 -4.28 -8.64
C PRO A 282 10.64 -4.19 -8.85
N ASP A 283 11.06 -3.22 -9.65
CA ASP A 283 12.49 -2.98 -9.87
C ASP A 283 13.17 -2.36 -8.64
N VAL A 284 14.50 -2.28 -8.64
CA VAL A 284 15.31 -1.72 -7.56
C VAL A 284 14.91 -0.29 -7.20
N TYR A 285 14.60 0.50 -8.23
CA TYR A 285 14.21 1.91 -8.08
C TYR A 285 12.71 2.12 -7.89
N GLU A 286 11.93 1.04 -7.88
CA GLU A 286 10.50 1.06 -7.63
C GLU A 286 10.23 0.75 -6.16
N GLU A 287 9.42 1.59 -5.53
CA GLU A 287 8.89 1.35 -4.20
C GLU A 287 7.42 0.98 -4.30
N VAL A 288 7.05 -0.18 -3.76
CA VAL A 288 5.64 -0.57 -3.64
C VAL A 288 5.02 0.19 -2.49
N VAL A 289 4.11 1.12 -2.81
CA VAL A 289 3.36 1.87 -1.80
C VAL A 289 2.23 1.01 -1.24
N ARG A 290 1.39 0.45 -2.14
CA ARG A 290 0.26 -0.43 -1.78
C ARG A 290 -0.34 -1.16 -3.00
N GLU A 291 -1.17 -2.16 -2.73
CA GLU A 291 -2.11 -2.71 -3.71
C GLU A 291 -3.38 -1.85 -3.74
N VAL A 292 -3.91 -1.56 -4.93
CA VAL A 292 -5.13 -0.76 -5.14
C VAL A 292 -6.21 -1.66 -5.73
N GLU A 293 -7.36 -1.70 -5.05
CA GLU A 293 -8.53 -2.43 -5.53
C GLU A 293 -9.33 -1.59 -6.53
N ILE A 294 -9.95 -2.27 -7.50
CA ILE A 294 -10.79 -1.61 -8.49
C ILE A 294 -12.03 -1.00 -7.84
N THR A 295 -12.35 0.23 -8.21
CA THR A 295 -13.61 0.88 -7.84
C THR A 295 -14.62 0.59 -8.95
N THR A 296 -15.73 -0.06 -8.61
CA THR A 296 -16.78 -0.42 -9.56
C THR A 296 -18.04 0.40 -9.32
N LEU A 297 -18.56 1.06 -10.35
CA LEU A 297 -19.84 1.75 -10.35
C LEU A 297 -20.88 0.90 -11.09
N GLY A 298 -22.05 0.69 -10.48
CA GLY A 298 -23.22 0.11 -11.13
C GLY A 298 -24.02 1.10 -11.99
N ASP A 299 -25.10 0.62 -12.63
CA ASP A 299 -25.94 1.42 -13.54
C ASP A 299 -26.62 2.63 -12.86
N ARG A 300 -26.85 2.55 -11.54
CA ARG A 300 -27.49 3.59 -10.72
C ARG A 300 -26.56 4.13 -9.64
N GLU A 301 -25.26 4.13 -9.91
CA GLU A 301 -24.22 4.64 -9.02
C GLU A 301 -23.37 5.67 -9.74
N TRP A 302 -22.86 6.63 -8.98
CA TRP A 302 -22.00 7.70 -9.46
C TRP A 302 -21.07 8.13 -8.33
N CYS A 303 -19.96 8.79 -8.67
CA CYS A 303 -19.06 9.36 -7.68
C CYS A 303 -18.38 10.61 -8.20
N ILE A 304 -17.90 11.44 -7.28
CA ILE A 304 -17.06 12.60 -7.57
C ILE A 304 -15.62 12.23 -7.25
N VAL A 305 -14.77 12.25 -8.27
CA VAL A 305 -13.32 12.08 -8.15
C VAL A 305 -12.69 13.45 -7.98
N VAL A 306 -11.95 13.63 -6.90
CA VAL A 306 -11.18 14.84 -6.59
C VAL A 306 -9.76 14.68 -7.12
N ASN A 307 -9.23 15.74 -7.74
CA ASN A 307 -7.93 15.79 -8.41
C ASN A 307 -7.78 14.74 -9.52
N PRO A 308 -8.71 14.70 -10.49
CA PRO A 308 -8.61 13.75 -11.60
C PRO A 308 -7.29 13.92 -12.36
N ILE A 309 -6.78 12.82 -12.88
CA ILE A 309 -5.55 12.83 -13.67
C ILE A 309 -5.82 13.32 -15.10
N ASP A 310 -4.92 14.14 -15.64
CA ASP A 310 -4.93 14.56 -17.05
C ASP A 310 -4.35 13.48 -18.01
N ASP A 311 -4.48 13.69 -19.32
CA ASP A 311 -3.90 12.80 -20.35
C ASP A 311 -2.36 12.69 -20.25
N LEU A 312 -1.71 13.62 -19.55
CA LEU A 312 -0.27 13.64 -19.30
C LEU A 312 0.14 12.89 -18.02
N GLY A 313 -0.81 12.28 -17.31
CA GLY A 313 -0.58 11.49 -16.11
C GLY A 313 -0.35 12.31 -14.84
N LYS A 314 -0.76 13.59 -14.81
CA LYS A 314 -0.62 14.48 -13.65
C LYS A 314 -1.97 14.79 -13.00
N PRO A 315 -2.02 14.85 -11.65
CA PRO A 315 -3.25 15.19 -10.94
C PRO A 315 -3.58 16.68 -11.08
N GLN A 316 -4.83 16.97 -11.48
CA GLN A 316 -5.35 18.33 -11.59
C GLN A 316 -5.84 18.82 -10.23
N LEU A 317 -4.95 19.42 -9.45
CA LEU A 317 -5.25 19.84 -8.08
C LEU A 317 -6.43 20.83 -8.01
N GLY A 318 -7.43 20.50 -7.20
CA GLY A 318 -8.64 21.31 -6.98
C GLY A 318 -9.77 21.05 -7.97
N MET A 319 -9.52 20.30 -9.05
CA MET A 319 -10.58 19.90 -9.97
C MET A 319 -11.38 18.72 -9.42
N ARG A 320 -12.62 18.62 -9.88
CA ARG A 320 -13.54 17.53 -9.55
C ARG A 320 -14.12 16.98 -10.85
N GLU A 321 -14.26 15.68 -10.94
CA GLU A 321 -14.81 14.97 -12.10
C GLU A 321 -15.95 14.07 -11.64
N VAL A 322 -17.11 14.15 -12.30
CA VAL A 322 -18.20 13.21 -12.07
C VAL A 322 -18.01 11.98 -12.95
N ARG A 323 -17.83 10.81 -12.33
CA ARG A 323 -17.85 9.52 -13.03
C ARG A 323 -19.18 8.83 -12.78
N GLN A 324 -19.82 8.37 -13.86
CA GLN A 324 -21.15 7.78 -13.81
C GLN A 324 -21.29 6.59 -14.76
N GLY A 325 -22.28 5.75 -14.49
CA GLY A 325 -22.62 4.58 -15.31
C GLY A 325 -21.74 3.37 -15.00
N ARG A 326 -22.05 2.26 -15.68
CA ARG A 326 -21.38 0.97 -15.47
C ARG A 326 -19.93 1.02 -15.91
N THR A 327 -19.08 1.41 -14.99
CA THR A 327 -17.65 1.61 -15.20
C THR A 327 -16.88 1.02 -14.05
N SER A 328 -15.68 0.55 -14.34
CA SER A 328 -14.77 0.00 -13.34
C SER A 328 -13.42 0.62 -13.59
N PHE A 329 -12.86 1.28 -12.59
CA PHE A 329 -11.63 2.05 -12.73
C PHE A 329 -10.81 1.98 -11.45
N PHE A 330 -9.51 2.17 -11.56
CA PHE A 330 -8.63 2.33 -10.41
C PHE A 330 -8.51 3.81 -10.06
N LEU A 331 -8.47 4.13 -8.77
CA LEU A 331 -8.14 5.48 -8.33
C LEU A 331 -6.63 5.67 -8.50
N HIS A 332 -6.26 6.61 -9.35
CA HIS A 332 -4.86 6.91 -9.59
C HIS A 332 -4.19 7.60 -8.38
N PRO A 333 -2.86 7.63 -8.30
CA PRO A 333 -2.16 8.30 -7.23
C PRO A 333 -2.51 9.79 -7.18
N GLY A 334 -3.01 10.25 -6.03
CA GLY A 334 -3.51 11.62 -5.85
C GLY A 334 -5.02 11.79 -6.06
N GLU A 335 -5.70 10.83 -6.68
CA GLU A 335 -7.16 10.81 -6.79
C GLU A 335 -7.80 10.34 -5.47
N SER A 336 -8.95 10.93 -5.14
CA SER A 336 -9.76 10.48 -4.01
C SER A 336 -11.24 10.67 -4.29
N LEU A 337 -12.09 9.88 -3.63
CA LEU A 337 -13.54 10.04 -3.73
C LEU A 337 -14.00 11.01 -2.64
N GLU A 338 -14.74 12.07 -3.02
CA GLU A 338 -15.20 13.09 -2.06
C GLU A 338 -16.20 12.52 -1.04
N ASN A 339 -17.25 11.86 -1.54
CA ASN A 339 -18.35 11.30 -0.74
C ASN A 339 -18.54 9.79 -1.02
N GLY A 340 -17.48 9.11 -1.46
CA GLY A 340 -17.55 7.70 -1.88
C GLY A 340 -18.46 7.47 -3.09
N ILE A 341 -18.96 6.23 -3.22
CA ILE A 341 -19.93 5.84 -4.24
C ILE A 341 -21.33 6.23 -3.77
N GLN A 342 -22.00 7.06 -4.55
CA GLN A 342 -23.36 7.54 -4.27
C GLN A 342 -24.36 6.91 -5.23
N LYS A 343 -25.63 6.84 -4.80
CA LYS A 343 -26.72 6.38 -5.65
C LYS A 343 -27.30 7.56 -6.45
N VAL A 344 -27.71 7.27 -7.66
CA VAL A 344 -28.39 8.24 -8.54
C VAL A 344 -29.71 8.67 -7.91
N TYR A 345 -30.07 9.95 -8.06
CA TYR A 345 -31.36 10.44 -7.58
C TYR A 345 -32.47 10.02 -8.54
N VAL A 346 -33.22 9.00 -8.15
CA VAL A 346 -34.44 8.57 -8.84
C VAL A 346 -35.59 9.47 -8.38
N LEU A 347 -36.18 10.21 -9.32
CA LEU A 347 -37.33 11.10 -9.06
C LEU A 347 -38.59 10.51 -9.70
N GLY A 348 -39.63 10.30 -8.89
CA GLY A 348 -40.97 9.99 -9.39
C GLY A 348 -41.71 11.21 -9.94
N GLU A 349 -42.90 11.01 -10.52
CA GLU A 349 -43.75 12.09 -11.09
C GLU A 349 -44.13 13.17 -10.06
N GLN A 350 -44.19 12.80 -8.78
CA GLN A 350 -44.56 13.66 -7.66
C GLN A 350 -43.35 14.16 -6.86
N GLU A 351 -42.13 13.94 -7.36
CA GLU A 351 -40.89 14.32 -6.70
C GLU A 351 -40.09 15.30 -7.55
N ALA A 352 -39.37 16.20 -6.90
CA ALA A 352 -38.45 17.12 -7.54
C ALA A 352 -37.21 17.34 -6.69
N LEU A 353 -36.08 17.68 -7.30
CA LEU A 353 -34.89 18.16 -6.60
C LEU A 353 -34.83 19.67 -6.66
N LEU A 354 -34.57 20.30 -5.52
CA LEU A 354 -34.16 21.68 -5.43
C LEU A 354 -32.62 21.73 -5.57
N LEU A 355 -32.16 22.42 -6.61
CA LEU A 355 -30.76 22.59 -6.91
C LEU A 355 -30.33 24.02 -6.64
N ARG A 356 -29.08 24.17 -6.20
CA ARG A 356 -28.38 25.44 -6.04
C ARG A 356 -27.10 25.43 -6.87
N ALA A 357 -26.88 26.46 -7.67
CA ALA A 357 -25.61 26.66 -8.35
C ALA A 357 -24.54 27.14 -7.35
N LYS A 358 -23.41 26.44 -7.24
CA LYS A 358 -22.23 26.92 -6.50
C LYS A 358 -21.37 27.82 -7.37
N GLU A 359 -21.29 27.50 -8.66
CA GLU A 359 -20.49 28.20 -9.66
C GLU A 359 -21.36 28.59 -10.85
N ALA A 360 -20.91 29.57 -11.63
CA ALA A 360 -21.63 29.98 -12.83
C ALA A 360 -21.46 28.90 -13.90
N PHE A 361 -22.56 28.37 -14.41
CA PHE A 361 -22.51 27.38 -15.49
C PHE A 361 -23.73 27.52 -16.40
N THR A 362 -23.63 26.92 -17.58
CA THR A 362 -24.70 26.93 -18.59
C THR A 362 -25.30 25.54 -18.72
N GLU A 363 -26.62 25.46 -18.54
CA GLU A 363 -27.42 24.23 -18.71
C GLU A 363 -28.18 24.29 -20.04
N GLY A 364 -28.13 23.22 -20.85
CA GLY A 364 -28.91 23.10 -22.10
C GLY A 364 -28.13 22.58 -23.31
N GLU A 365 -28.85 21.99 -24.27
CA GLU A 365 -28.31 21.60 -25.58
C GLU A 365 -28.73 22.63 -26.65
N ALA A 366 -27.74 23.12 -27.40
CA ALA A 366 -27.83 24.00 -28.58
C ALA A 366 -28.72 25.27 -28.46
N ASP A 367 -30.05 25.13 -28.44
CA ASP A 367 -31.02 26.22 -28.63
C ASP A 367 -31.65 26.78 -27.34
N ASN A 368 -31.52 26.09 -26.19
CA ASN A 368 -32.07 26.54 -24.89
C ASN A 368 -30.98 26.57 -23.81
N LEU A 369 -29.93 27.38 -24.02
CA LEU A 369 -28.89 27.61 -23.02
C LEU A 369 -29.42 28.51 -21.91
N ILE A 370 -29.67 27.93 -20.75
CA ILE A 370 -30.01 28.64 -19.51
C ILE A 370 -28.71 28.90 -18.77
N GLN A 371 -28.38 30.18 -18.55
CA GLN A 371 -27.23 30.55 -17.73
C GLN A 371 -27.68 30.63 -16.26
N HIS A 372 -26.99 29.88 -15.40
CA HIS A 372 -27.19 29.93 -13.95
C HIS A 372 -26.05 30.73 -13.31
N GLN A 373 -26.40 31.71 -12.49
CA GLN A 373 -25.48 32.45 -11.66
C GLN A 373 -25.25 31.73 -10.33
N PRO A 374 -24.10 31.94 -9.67
CA PRO A 374 -23.85 31.39 -8.35
C PRO A 374 -24.94 31.81 -7.36
N GLY A 375 -25.55 30.83 -6.68
CA GLY A 375 -26.64 31.03 -5.73
C GLY A 375 -28.05 30.89 -6.32
N ASP A 376 -28.20 30.79 -7.65
CA ASP A 376 -29.51 30.57 -8.27
C ASP A 376 -30.13 29.25 -7.80
N LEU A 377 -31.44 29.28 -7.58
CA LEU A 377 -32.25 28.13 -7.17
C LEU A 377 -33.24 27.77 -8.26
N TRP A 378 -33.27 26.50 -8.65
CA TRP A 378 -34.28 25.96 -9.56
C TRP A 378 -34.61 24.51 -9.21
N MET A 379 -35.66 23.99 -9.83
CA MET A 379 -36.15 22.65 -9.55
C MET A 379 -36.16 21.78 -10.78
N ILE A 380 -35.82 20.51 -10.56
CA ILE A 380 -35.88 19.44 -11.55
C ILE A 380 -36.95 18.46 -11.12
N SER A 381 -38.09 18.46 -11.81
CA SER A 381 -39.22 17.54 -11.58
C SER A 381 -39.00 16.18 -12.25
N GLY A 382 -39.49 15.10 -11.64
CA GLY A 382 -39.53 13.78 -12.27
C GLY A 382 -40.63 13.62 -13.34
N PRO A 383 -40.79 12.45 -13.96
CA PRO A 383 -40.03 11.22 -13.72
C PRO A 383 -38.69 11.19 -14.48
N ARG A 384 -37.56 11.23 -13.77
CA ARG A 384 -36.22 11.10 -14.36
C ARG A 384 -35.19 10.68 -13.32
N ASP A 385 -34.11 10.06 -13.80
CA ASP A 385 -32.90 9.80 -13.03
C ASP A 385 -31.98 11.02 -13.18
N TYR A 386 -31.52 11.58 -12.06
CA TYR A 386 -30.69 12.79 -12.05
C TYR A 386 -29.37 12.59 -11.30
N ILE A 387 -28.29 13.04 -11.92
CA ILE A 387 -26.94 13.06 -11.36
C ILE A 387 -26.49 14.53 -11.34
N PRO A 388 -26.18 15.09 -10.16
CA PRO A 388 -25.75 16.47 -10.07
C PRO A 388 -24.36 16.64 -10.70
N ARG A 389 -24.18 17.76 -11.42
CA ARG A 389 -22.88 18.19 -11.92
C ARG A 389 -22.01 18.74 -10.78
N VAL A 390 -20.73 18.95 -11.03
CA VAL A 390 -19.76 19.45 -10.05
C VAL A 390 -20.13 20.83 -9.50
N GLU A 391 -20.65 21.68 -10.38
CA GLU A 391 -21.03 23.06 -10.10
C GLU A 391 -22.33 23.16 -9.28
N LEU A 392 -23.01 22.03 -9.07
CA LEU A 392 -24.35 21.95 -8.51
C LEU A 392 -24.36 21.34 -7.11
N GLU A 393 -25.28 21.86 -6.31
CA GLU A 393 -25.58 21.33 -4.99
C GLU A 393 -27.05 20.93 -4.91
N VAL A 394 -27.32 19.71 -4.47
CA VAL A 394 -28.67 19.27 -4.15
C VAL A 394 -29.00 19.78 -2.75
N VAL A 395 -29.92 20.74 -2.68
CA VAL A 395 -30.35 21.35 -1.40
C VAL A 395 -31.35 20.45 -0.70
N GLU A 396 -32.39 20.02 -1.42
CA GLU A 396 -33.49 19.26 -0.85
C GLU A 396 -34.21 18.42 -1.92
N LYS A 397 -34.71 17.24 -1.53
CA LYS A 397 -35.67 16.47 -2.34
C LYS A 397 -37.10 16.83 -1.90
N ARG A 398 -37.82 17.52 -2.78
CA ARG A 398 -39.21 17.96 -2.56
C ARG A 398 -40.21 16.94 -3.08
N LYS A 399 -41.35 16.87 -2.41
CA LYS A 399 -42.50 16.04 -2.78
C LYS A 399 -43.75 16.91 -2.90
N THR A 400 -44.66 16.52 -3.79
CA THR A 400 -45.98 17.14 -3.83
C THR A 400 -46.72 16.87 -2.51
N ILE A 401 -47.37 17.90 -1.99
CA ILE A 401 -48.20 17.82 -0.79
C ILE A 401 -49.65 17.71 -1.28
N PRO A 402 -50.33 16.56 -1.09
CA PRO A 402 -51.75 16.44 -1.41
C PRO A 402 -52.57 17.27 -0.41
N LEU A 403 -53.41 18.17 -0.92
CA LEU A 403 -54.34 18.99 -0.14
C LEU A 403 -55.77 18.63 -0.55
N ASP A 404 -56.59 18.23 0.42
CA ASP A 404 -58.04 18.03 0.23
C ASP A 404 -58.82 19.36 0.35
N LYS A 405 -60.12 19.37 0.05
CA LYS A 405 -60.99 20.57 0.02
C LYS A 405 -60.95 21.41 1.31
N ASN A 406 -60.80 20.76 2.46
CA ASN A 406 -60.79 21.40 3.77
C ASN A 406 -59.37 21.51 4.35
N GLU A 407 -58.33 21.29 3.53
CA GLU A 407 -56.95 21.41 3.93
C GLU A 407 -56.25 22.55 3.19
N GLY A 408 -55.20 23.07 3.81
CA GLY A 408 -54.30 24.01 3.18
C GLY A 408 -52.95 24.03 3.88
N ILE A 409 -52.02 24.75 3.30
CA ILE A 409 -50.68 24.99 3.85
C ILE A 409 -50.34 26.47 3.78
N TYR A 410 -49.53 26.94 4.72
CA TYR A 410 -48.94 28.26 4.66
C TYR A 410 -47.61 28.18 3.94
N VAL A 411 -47.49 29.01 2.90
CA VAL A 411 -46.28 29.10 2.08
C VAL A 411 -45.74 30.51 2.20
N ARG A 412 -44.42 30.61 2.38
CA ARG A 412 -43.68 31.86 2.36
C ARG A 412 -42.77 31.89 1.15
N ASP A 413 -42.83 32.99 0.40
CA ASP A 413 -41.84 33.28 -0.62
C ASP A 413 -40.59 33.90 0.03
N ILE A 414 -39.42 33.32 -0.23
CA ILE A 414 -38.12 33.70 0.30
C ILE A 414 -37.62 34.99 -0.36
N GLN A 415 -38.01 35.27 -1.62
CA GLN A 415 -37.60 36.49 -2.33
C GLN A 415 -38.41 37.70 -1.88
N THR A 416 -39.72 37.56 -1.84
CA THR A 416 -40.64 38.67 -1.53
C THR A 416 -40.98 38.77 -0.04
N GLY A 417 -40.82 37.67 0.70
CA GLY A 417 -41.28 37.54 2.08
C GLY A 417 -42.80 37.37 2.19
N GLU A 418 -43.53 37.28 1.08
CA GLU A 418 -44.99 37.22 1.08
C GLU A 418 -45.48 35.88 1.63
N LEU A 419 -46.41 35.96 2.58
CA LEU A 419 -47.10 34.81 3.15
C LEU A 419 -48.43 34.61 2.44
N ARG A 420 -48.71 33.37 2.04
CA ARG A 420 -49.98 33.00 1.43
C ARG A 420 -50.51 31.68 1.96
N LEU A 421 -51.84 31.58 1.99
CA LEU A 421 -52.55 30.33 2.24
C LEU A 421 -52.82 29.65 0.89
N VAL A 422 -52.39 28.41 0.74
CA VAL A 422 -52.74 27.56 -0.40
C VAL A 422 -53.77 26.54 0.06
N SER A 423 -55.02 26.66 -0.40
CA SER A 423 -56.11 25.74 -0.09
C SER A 423 -56.26 24.64 -1.16
N GLY A 424 -56.79 23.48 -0.77
CA GLY A 424 -57.16 22.41 -1.68
C GLY A 424 -58.51 22.63 -2.38
N PRO A 425 -58.96 21.68 -3.24
CA PRO A 425 -58.34 20.39 -3.52
C PRO A 425 -57.30 20.48 -4.65
N GLN A 426 -56.01 20.30 -4.32
CA GLN A 426 -54.92 20.21 -5.31
C GLN A 426 -53.68 19.54 -4.72
N ALA A 427 -52.84 18.93 -5.56
CA ALA A 427 -51.51 18.48 -5.16
C ALA A 427 -50.52 19.64 -5.38
N TYR A 428 -50.07 20.26 -4.29
CA TYR A 428 -49.22 21.44 -4.37
C TYR A 428 -47.74 21.09 -4.24
N MET A 429 -46.91 21.57 -5.16
CA MET A 429 -45.45 21.50 -5.05
C MET A 429 -44.91 22.89 -4.75
N LEU A 430 -44.07 23.01 -3.72
CA LEU A 430 -43.40 24.26 -3.37
C LEU A 430 -42.48 24.69 -4.51
N SER A 431 -42.60 25.94 -4.96
CA SER A 431 -41.72 26.56 -5.96
C SER A 431 -40.30 26.77 -5.42
N PRO A 432 -39.26 26.96 -6.25
CA PRO A 432 -37.86 27.00 -5.77
C PRO A 432 -37.59 27.99 -4.63
N TYR A 433 -38.28 29.13 -4.66
CA TYR A 433 -38.18 30.20 -3.68
C TYR A 433 -39.27 30.15 -2.60
N GLU A 434 -40.00 29.05 -2.49
CA GLU A 434 -41.04 28.87 -1.49
C GLU A 434 -40.58 27.92 -0.38
N GLU A 435 -40.94 28.26 0.85
CA GLU A 435 -40.78 27.43 2.04
C GLU A 435 -42.12 27.28 2.78
N LEU A 436 -42.27 26.19 3.54
CA LEU A 436 -43.41 26.03 4.44
C LEU A 436 -43.25 26.96 5.63
N TRP A 437 -44.30 27.70 5.96
CA TRP A 437 -44.29 28.64 7.07
C TRP A 437 -45.12 28.13 8.25
N GLU A 438 -44.55 28.22 9.44
CA GLU A 438 -45.24 27.82 10.66
C GLU A 438 -46.08 28.96 11.25
N LYS A 439 -47.41 28.78 11.27
CA LYS A 439 -48.32 29.73 11.92
C LYS A 439 -48.42 29.45 13.41
N VAL A 440 -47.75 30.29 14.20
CA VAL A 440 -47.84 30.28 15.67
C VAL A 440 -49.13 30.97 16.10
N LEU A 441 -49.90 30.30 16.96
CA LEU A 441 -51.09 30.87 17.59
C LEU A 441 -50.83 31.09 19.09
N THR A 442 -51.62 31.97 19.70
CA THR A 442 -51.60 32.15 21.16
C THR A 442 -52.00 30.84 21.85
N PRO A 443 -51.36 30.43 22.97
CA PRO A 443 -51.65 29.15 23.63
C PRO A 443 -53.15 28.94 23.95
N VAL A 444 -53.86 30.02 24.28
CA VAL A 444 -55.31 30.00 24.53
C VAL A 444 -56.09 29.56 23.28
N ILE A 445 -55.70 30.01 22.08
CA ILE A 445 -56.36 29.63 20.83
C ILE A 445 -56.03 28.18 20.49
N GLU A 446 -54.78 27.75 20.68
CA GLU A 446 -54.38 26.36 20.44
C GLU A 446 -55.15 25.38 21.35
N GLU A 447 -55.33 25.75 22.62
CA GLU A 447 -56.15 24.99 23.57
C GLU A 447 -57.60 24.89 23.09
N LEU A 448 -58.22 26.01 22.71
CA LEU A 448 -59.61 26.03 22.23
C LEU A 448 -59.81 25.30 20.90
N LEU A 449 -58.81 25.28 20.01
CA LEU A 449 -58.86 24.50 18.77
C LEU A 449 -58.67 22.99 19.02
N SER A 450 -57.90 22.63 20.04
CA SER A 450 -57.71 21.22 20.43
C SER A 450 -58.94 20.62 21.09
N GLN A 451 -59.76 21.46 21.73
CA GLN A 451 -61.07 21.12 22.27
C GLN A 451 -62.06 20.93 21.10
N LYS A 452 -62.02 19.76 20.45
CA LYS A 452 -62.98 19.32 19.41
C LYS A 452 -64.39 19.04 19.97
N GLY A 453 -64.80 19.76 21.01
CA GLY A 453 -66.12 19.68 21.61
C GLY A 453 -67.10 20.59 20.87
N ASP A 454 -68.30 20.09 20.59
CA ASP A 454 -69.38 20.92 20.08
C ASP A 454 -69.88 21.84 21.21
N PRO A 455 -69.75 23.19 21.10
CA PRO A 455 -70.06 24.11 22.19
C PRO A 455 -71.55 24.12 22.60
N ILE A 456 -72.41 23.48 21.80
CA ILE A 456 -73.83 23.24 22.12
C ILE A 456 -73.99 21.99 22.99
N SER A 457 -73.27 20.92 22.68
CA SER A 457 -73.47 19.59 23.27
C SER A 457 -72.79 19.39 24.63
N GLU A 458 -71.69 20.11 24.92
CA GLU A 458 -70.81 19.82 26.07
C GLU A 458 -70.91 20.79 27.27
N ARG A 459 -71.93 21.66 27.31
CA ARG A 459 -72.10 22.73 28.34
C ARG A 459 -72.15 22.30 29.81
N GLY A 460 -72.29 21.01 30.09
CA GLY A 460 -72.46 20.47 31.45
C GLY A 460 -71.35 19.53 31.91
N GLN A 461 -70.39 19.18 31.07
CA GLN A 461 -69.29 18.31 31.46
C GLN A 461 -68.06 19.17 31.73
N HIS A 462 -67.74 19.38 33.01
CA HIS A 462 -66.36 19.68 33.40
C HIS A 462 -65.52 18.45 33.03
N HIS A 463 -65.09 18.38 31.78
CA HIS A 463 -64.27 17.27 31.31
C HIS A 463 -62.92 17.35 31.99
N ARG A 464 -62.71 16.40 32.92
CA ARG A 464 -61.42 16.11 33.53
C ARG A 464 -60.43 15.83 32.41
N GLY A 465 -59.28 16.50 32.49
CA GLY A 465 -58.21 16.40 31.51
C GLY A 465 -57.91 14.95 31.13
N GLY A 466 -57.72 14.73 29.83
CA GLY A 466 -57.37 13.41 29.31
C GLY A 466 -57.72 13.16 27.85
N VAL A 467 -57.94 14.18 27.02
CA VAL A 467 -57.90 13.98 25.57
C VAL A 467 -56.48 14.29 25.13
N GLU A 468 -55.77 13.29 24.62
CA GLU A 468 -54.45 13.46 24.02
C GLU A 468 -54.56 14.52 22.92
N SER A 469 -54.06 15.72 23.21
CA SER A 469 -53.94 16.79 22.23
C SER A 469 -52.87 16.36 21.22
N SER A 470 -53.28 15.81 20.08
CA SER A 470 -52.35 15.59 18.97
C SER A 470 -51.68 16.91 18.64
N GLN A 471 -50.34 16.96 18.70
CA GLN A 471 -49.57 18.16 18.40
C GLN A 471 -49.93 18.64 16.99
N ARG A 472 -50.45 19.87 16.88
CA ARG A 472 -50.88 20.45 15.61
C ARG A 472 -49.66 20.66 14.70
N ASP A 473 -49.78 20.24 13.45
CA ASP A 473 -48.87 20.67 12.39
C ASP A 473 -49.08 22.17 12.12
N LYS A 474 -48.07 22.98 12.47
CA LYS A 474 -48.13 24.44 12.37
C LYS A 474 -48.06 24.94 10.92
N THR A 475 -47.57 24.12 10.01
CA THR A 475 -47.46 24.45 8.58
C THR A 475 -48.80 24.30 7.85
N ARG A 476 -49.70 23.49 8.40
CA ARG A 476 -51.06 23.29 7.89
C ARG A 476 -51.97 24.45 8.30
N ALA A 477 -52.88 24.78 7.39
CA ALA A 477 -53.90 25.81 7.58
C ALA A 477 -54.70 25.58 8.87
N VAL A 478 -54.94 26.65 9.62
CA VAL A 478 -55.85 26.58 10.77
C VAL A 478 -57.26 26.53 10.25
N VAL A 479 -57.94 25.42 10.50
CA VAL A 479 -59.33 25.22 10.10
C VAL A 479 -60.21 25.16 11.35
N PHE A 480 -61.29 25.92 11.35
CA PHE A 480 -62.29 25.91 12.41
C PHE A 480 -63.69 25.73 11.84
N HIS A 481 -64.42 24.76 12.36
CA HIS A 481 -65.80 24.52 11.98
C HIS A 481 -66.71 25.39 12.84
N VAL A 482 -67.38 26.36 12.23
CA VAL A 482 -68.31 27.26 12.94
C VAL A 482 -69.61 26.49 13.19
N PRO A 483 -70.02 26.31 14.46
CA PRO A 483 -71.26 25.60 14.79
C PRO A 483 -72.50 26.30 14.23
N GLN A 484 -73.60 25.57 14.14
CA GLN A 484 -74.88 26.15 13.77
C GLN A 484 -75.33 27.21 14.79
N ASN A 485 -75.95 28.29 14.31
CA ASN A 485 -76.34 29.45 15.13
C ASN A 485 -75.19 30.06 15.95
N ALA A 486 -73.96 29.99 15.44
CA ALA A 486 -72.80 30.66 16.03
C ALA A 486 -72.20 31.67 15.06
N ALA A 487 -71.49 32.66 15.61
CA ALA A 487 -70.65 33.57 14.86
C ALA A 487 -69.22 33.55 15.39
N VAL A 488 -68.25 33.55 14.49
CA VAL A 488 -66.82 33.69 14.82
C VAL A 488 -66.31 34.98 14.22
N GLN A 489 -65.57 35.75 15.00
CA GLN A 489 -64.88 36.93 14.51
C GLN A 489 -63.42 36.60 14.25
N ILE A 490 -62.95 36.97 13.05
CA ILE A 490 -61.58 36.80 12.60
C ILE A 490 -61.02 38.19 12.31
N HIS A 491 -59.84 38.47 12.86
CA HIS A 491 -59.14 39.72 12.66
C HIS A 491 -57.93 39.51 11.76
N ASP A 492 -57.86 40.27 10.67
CA ASP A 492 -56.70 40.34 9.79
C ASP A 492 -55.80 41.49 10.28
N TYR A 493 -54.60 41.16 10.76
CA TYR A 493 -53.65 42.16 11.27
C TYR A 493 -52.96 42.96 10.15
N LYS A 494 -52.86 42.40 8.94
CA LYS A 494 -52.22 43.07 7.79
C LYS A 494 -53.14 44.14 7.22
N GLU A 495 -54.41 43.81 7.01
CA GLU A 495 -55.41 44.76 6.51
C GLU A 495 -56.08 45.60 7.61
N ARG A 496 -55.84 45.26 8.88
CA ARG A 496 -56.51 45.86 10.07
C ARG A 496 -58.04 45.78 9.97
N SER A 497 -58.55 44.75 9.31
CA SER A 497 -59.97 44.51 9.10
C SER A 497 -60.44 43.35 9.99
N ALA A 498 -61.74 43.28 10.27
CA ALA A 498 -62.33 42.16 10.98
C ALA A 498 -63.54 41.66 10.20
N ARG A 499 -63.61 40.34 9.98
CA ARG A 499 -64.75 39.69 9.35
C ARG A 499 -65.44 38.78 10.35
N THR A 500 -66.77 38.74 10.29
CA THR A 500 -67.60 37.87 11.12
C THR A 500 -68.19 36.79 10.22
N VAL A 501 -67.97 35.53 10.57
CA VAL A 501 -68.50 34.38 9.84
C VAL A 501 -69.60 33.73 10.67
N PHE A 502 -70.77 33.56 10.06
CA PHE A 502 -71.93 32.92 10.67
C PHE A 502 -71.97 31.44 10.25
N GLY A 503 -72.22 30.55 11.20
CA GLY A 503 -72.31 29.11 10.93
C GLY A 503 -73.69 28.65 10.47
N PRO A 504 -73.82 27.41 9.93
CA PRO A 504 -72.75 26.43 9.81
C PRO A 504 -71.86 26.67 8.59
N ASP A 505 -70.56 26.91 8.82
CA ASP A 505 -69.55 27.13 7.77
C ASP A 505 -68.17 26.71 8.28
N LEU A 506 -67.21 26.48 7.37
CA LEU A 506 -65.84 26.12 7.69
C LEU A 506 -64.91 27.26 7.31
N VAL A 507 -64.13 27.75 8.27
CA VAL A 507 -63.22 28.87 8.02
C VAL A 507 -61.78 28.42 8.11
N MET A 508 -61.00 28.81 7.10
CA MET A 508 -59.55 28.70 7.09
C MET A 508 -58.95 30.07 7.37
N LEU A 509 -58.05 30.15 8.35
CA LEU A 509 -57.34 31.40 8.63
C LEU A 509 -56.27 31.67 7.57
N GLY A 510 -56.22 32.89 7.06
CA GLY A 510 -55.08 33.43 6.34
C GLY A 510 -53.82 33.54 7.23
N PRO A 511 -52.63 33.79 6.65
CA PRO A 511 -51.37 33.86 7.41
C PRO A 511 -51.36 34.94 8.50
N ASP A 512 -51.94 36.10 8.21
CA ASP A 512 -52.01 37.26 9.11
C ASP A 512 -53.34 37.35 9.88
N GLU A 513 -54.25 36.36 9.70
CA GLU A 513 -55.53 36.32 10.39
C GLU A 513 -55.44 35.62 11.77
N SER A 514 -56.22 36.07 12.74
CA SER A 514 -56.37 35.39 14.03
C SER A 514 -57.82 35.36 14.51
N PHE A 515 -58.16 34.38 15.32
CA PHE A 515 -59.45 34.36 16.00
C PHE A 515 -59.49 35.39 17.13
N THR A 516 -60.60 36.13 17.23
CA THR A 516 -60.90 36.90 18.43
C THR A 516 -61.35 35.95 19.53
N VAL A 517 -60.58 35.85 20.61
CA VAL A 517 -60.98 35.08 21.78
C VAL A 517 -62.02 35.87 22.58
N LEU A 518 -63.18 35.27 22.79
CA LEU A 518 -64.24 35.83 23.63
C LEU A 518 -64.03 35.38 25.07
N SER A 519 -64.11 36.33 26.00
CA SER A 519 -64.10 36.05 27.43
C SER A 519 -65.49 36.36 28.00
N LEU A 520 -66.23 35.30 28.32
CA LEU A 520 -67.63 35.35 28.73
C LEU A 520 -67.77 35.06 30.23
N SER A 521 -68.79 35.66 30.85
CA SER A 521 -69.10 35.42 32.26
C SER A 521 -69.71 34.04 32.48
N GLY A 522 -69.10 33.26 33.37
CA GLY A 522 -69.54 31.91 33.74
C GLY A 522 -69.98 31.81 35.20
N GLU A 523 -70.35 30.61 35.66
CA GLU A 523 -70.80 30.29 37.03
C GLU A 523 -72.13 30.96 37.48
N LYS A 524 -72.54 30.61 38.71
CA LYS A 524 -73.67 31.20 39.47
C LYS A 524 -73.20 31.40 40.93
N PRO A 525 -73.04 32.64 41.44
CA PRO A 525 -73.22 33.92 40.78
C PRO A 525 -72.22 34.13 39.62
N LYS A 526 -72.58 34.98 38.65
CA LYS A 526 -71.76 35.22 37.46
C LYS A 526 -70.41 35.84 37.83
N ARG A 527 -69.34 35.19 37.38
CA ARG A 527 -67.97 35.71 37.47
C ARG A 527 -67.48 36.14 36.10
N PRO A 528 -66.88 37.33 35.97
CA PRO A 528 -66.34 37.80 34.69
C PRO A 528 -65.15 36.92 34.24
N ASN A 529 -64.97 36.82 32.91
CA ASN A 529 -63.81 36.20 32.25
C ASN A 529 -63.56 34.70 32.53
N LEU A 530 -64.61 33.95 32.91
CA LEU A 530 -64.45 32.54 33.26
C LEU A 530 -64.43 31.62 32.03
N ILE A 531 -65.31 31.87 31.05
CA ILE A 531 -65.47 31.03 29.87
C ILE A 531 -64.70 31.67 28.72
N LYS A 532 -63.76 30.94 28.11
CA LYS A 532 -63.09 31.37 26.88
C LYS A 532 -63.69 30.58 25.71
N SER A 533 -64.07 31.28 24.64
CA SER A 533 -64.64 30.66 23.44
C SER A 533 -64.16 31.36 22.18
N LEU A 534 -64.04 30.61 21.07
CA LEU A 534 -63.79 31.18 19.74
C LEU A 534 -65.09 31.55 19.00
N ALA A 535 -66.19 30.86 19.33
CA ALA A 535 -67.49 31.08 18.70
C ALA A 535 -68.49 31.68 19.69
N LEU A 536 -69.20 32.72 19.26
CA LEU A 536 -70.33 33.32 19.97
C LEU A 536 -71.62 32.62 19.54
N LEU A 537 -72.32 32.00 20.48
CA LEU A 537 -73.62 31.39 20.22
C LEU A 537 -74.70 32.49 20.18
N LEU A 538 -75.44 32.54 19.07
CA LEU A 538 -76.47 33.56 18.80
C LEU A 538 -77.87 33.15 19.30
N GLY A 539 -78.04 31.88 19.68
CA GLY A 539 -79.23 31.38 20.37
C GLY A 539 -80.31 30.75 19.48
N PRO A 540 -81.53 30.53 20.01
CA PRO A 540 -81.97 30.91 21.37
C PRO A 540 -81.32 30.05 22.45
N ASP A 541 -80.82 30.71 23.50
CA ASP A 541 -80.13 30.05 24.59
C ASP A 541 -80.39 30.77 25.93
N PHE A 542 -80.30 30.05 27.04
CA PHE A 542 -80.64 30.54 28.38
C PHE A 542 -79.40 30.63 29.28
N MET A 543 -79.19 31.79 29.90
CA MET A 543 -78.24 31.98 30.99
C MET A 543 -78.95 32.08 32.34
N THR A 544 -78.25 31.71 33.41
CA THR A 544 -78.76 31.79 34.78
C THR A 544 -77.74 32.53 35.64
N ASP A 545 -78.23 33.34 36.58
CA ASP A 545 -77.41 34.14 37.49
C ASP A 545 -78.08 34.23 38.87
N VAL A 546 -77.30 34.57 39.89
CA VAL A 546 -77.74 34.88 41.24
C VAL A 546 -77.24 36.28 41.56
N PHE A 547 -78.15 37.23 41.71
CA PHE A 547 -77.85 38.59 42.13
C PHE A 547 -78.57 38.90 43.43
N THR A 548 -77.88 39.61 44.32
CA THR A 548 -78.45 40.14 45.56
C THR A 548 -79.05 41.51 45.24
N VAL A 549 -80.35 41.67 45.47
CA VAL A 549 -81.04 42.96 45.37
C VAL A 549 -81.23 43.52 46.77
N GLU A 550 -81.10 44.84 46.91
CA GLU A 550 -81.54 45.57 48.09
C GLU A 550 -82.82 46.32 47.69
N THR A 551 -83.90 46.12 48.43
CA THR A 551 -85.15 46.85 48.22
C THR A 551 -85.13 48.19 48.97
N SER A 552 -86.07 49.10 48.68
CA SER A 552 -86.10 50.45 49.30
C SER A 552 -86.22 50.44 50.83
N ASP A 553 -86.59 49.31 51.40
CA ASP A 553 -86.72 49.01 52.83
C ASP A 553 -85.49 48.32 53.44
N HIS A 554 -84.36 48.26 52.73
CA HIS A 554 -83.10 47.64 53.17
C HIS A 554 -83.21 46.13 53.48
N ALA A 555 -84.03 45.40 52.70
CA ALA A 555 -84.14 43.95 52.81
C ALA A 555 -83.21 43.19 51.84
#